data_AF-A0AAI9C7C4-F1
#
_entry.id   AF-A0AAI9C7C4-F1
#
_cell.length_a   1.000
_cell.length_b   1.000
_cell.length_c   1.000
_cell.angle_alpha   90.00
_cell.angle_beta   90.00
_cell.angle_gamma   90.00
#
_symmetry.space_group_name_H-M   'P 1'
#
loop_
_entity.id
_entity.type
_entity.pdbx_description
1 polymer ?
#
loop_
_entity_poly.entity_id
_entity_poly.type
_entity_poly.pdbx_seq_one_letter_code
_entity_poly.pdbx_strand_id
1 'polypeptide(L)'
;MNYLRNVRVAWRLGLGFGLLLLLVAAVVATGATASVVQKRAMQQVVDVSVAKVRLLSQMLDANNQMMVVRREMLIRQGEDRGHDEQRIADLVKRYEASWTAYQALPSDADGKAIAET
;
A
#
# COMPACT_ATOMS: atom_id res chain seq x y z
N MET A 1 -42.38 -33.71 -23.10
CA MET A 1 -41.72 -34.27 -21.90
C MET A 1 -41.44 -35.77 -22.08
N ASN A 2 -40.42 -36.18 -22.84
CA ASN A 2 -39.98 -37.58 -22.92
C ASN A 2 -38.51 -37.77 -23.37
N TYR A 3 -37.65 -36.76 -23.23
CA TYR A 3 -36.23 -36.87 -23.66
C TYR A 3 -35.31 -37.55 -22.63
N LEU A 4 -35.80 -37.83 -21.42
CA LEU A 4 -35.01 -38.41 -20.32
C LEU A 4 -35.33 -39.87 -20.00
N ARG A 5 -36.27 -40.49 -20.74
CA ARG A 5 -36.81 -41.82 -20.39
C ARG A 5 -35.98 -42.99 -20.92
N ASN A 6 -35.22 -42.78 -22.00
CA ASN A 6 -34.37 -43.81 -22.65
C ASN A 6 -32.86 -43.57 -22.48
N VAL A 7 -32.48 -42.76 -21.51
CA VAL A 7 -31.06 -42.50 -21.24
C VAL A 7 -30.58 -43.55 -20.24
N ARG A 8 -29.69 -44.46 -20.67
CA ARG A 8 -29.04 -45.48 -19.82
C ARG A 8 -28.66 -44.83 -18.49
N VAL A 9 -28.95 -45.51 -17.37
CA VAL A 9 -28.74 -45.02 -15.99
C VAL A 9 -27.37 -44.34 -15.80
N ALA A 10 -26.33 -44.88 -16.44
CA ALA A 10 -24.97 -44.33 -16.46
C ALA A 10 -24.87 -42.87 -16.99
N TRP A 11 -25.65 -42.50 -18.00
CA TRP A 11 -25.63 -41.15 -18.58
C TRP A 11 -26.38 -40.13 -17.71
N ARG A 12 -27.49 -40.51 -17.06
CA ARG A 12 -28.19 -39.65 -16.08
C ARG A 12 -27.30 -39.39 -14.86
N LEU A 13 -26.57 -40.42 -14.41
CA LEU A 13 -25.62 -40.30 -13.32
C LEU A 13 -24.43 -39.41 -13.69
N GLY A 14 -23.88 -39.59 -14.90
CA GLY A 14 -22.79 -38.76 -15.43
C GLY A 14 -23.18 -37.28 -15.61
N LEU A 15 -24.41 -36.99 -16.06
CA LEU A 15 -24.91 -35.61 -16.20
C LEU A 15 -25.09 -34.92 -14.84
N GLY A 16 -25.70 -35.61 -13.87
CA GLY A 16 -25.87 -35.05 -12.53
C GLY A 16 -24.54 -34.82 -11.82
N PHE A 17 -23.64 -35.81 -11.90
CA PHE A 17 -22.32 -35.72 -11.28
C PHE A 17 -21.41 -34.70 -11.99
N GLY A 18 -21.48 -34.63 -13.32
CA GLY A 18 -20.76 -33.65 -14.13
C GLY A 18 -21.20 -32.21 -13.83
N LEU A 19 -22.51 -31.97 -13.68
CA LEU A 19 -23.03 -30.67 -13.27
C LEU A 19 -22.53 -30.29 -11.87
N LEU A 20 -22.53 -31.23 -10.93
CA LEU A 20 -22.00 -31.02 -9.58
C LEU A 20 -20.51 -30.66 -9.61
N LEU A 21 -19.70 -31.38 -10.36
CA LEU A 21 -18.27 -31.09 -10.53
C LEU A 21 -18.04 -29.70 -11.13
N LEU A 22 -18.86 -29.31 -12.11
CA LEU A 22 -18.77 -27.99 -12.75
C LEU A 22 -19.10 -26.87 -11.74
N LEU A 23 -20.14 -27.05 -10.92
CA LEU A 23 -20.48 -26.10 -9.86
C LEU A 23 -19.37 -26.00 -8.81
N VAL A 24 -18.79 -27.12 -8.38
CA VAL A 24 -17.64 -27.13 -7.46
C VAL A 24 -16.45 -26.38 -8.07
N ALA A 25 -16.12 -26.65 -9.34
CA ALA A 25 -15.04 -25.96 -10.03
C ALA A 25 -15.30 -24.45 -10.13
N ALA A 26 -16.54 -24.03 -10.39
CA ALA A 26 -16.92 -22.61 -10.44
C ALA A 26 -16.76 -21.93 -9.08
N VAL A 27 -17.17 -22.57 -7.99
CA VAL A 27 -16.98 -22.06 -6.62
C VAL A 27 -15.49 -21.93 -6.29
N VAL A 28 -14.69 -22.96 -6.60
CA VAL A 28 -13.24 -22.94 -6.37
C VAL A 28 -12.57 -21.83 -7.19
N ALA A 29 -12.92 -21.70 -8.47
CA ALA A 29 -12.39 -20.65 -9.34
C ALA A 29 -12.72 -19.25 -8.81
N THR A 30 -13.96 -19.04 -8.36
CA THR A 30 -14.41 -17.75 -7.80
C THR A 30 -13.70 -17.43 -6.48
N GLY A 31 -13.54 -18.43 -5.60
CA GLY A 31 -12.81 -18.25 -4.33
C GLY A 31 -11.32 -17.96 -4.56
N ALA A 32 -10.70 -18.61 -5.54
CA ALA A 32 -9.32 -18.37 -5.92
C ALA A 32 -9.09 -16.97 -6.48
N THR A 33 -9.96 -16.49 -7.39
CA THR A 33 -9.84 -15.14 -7.96
C THR A 33 -10.07 -14.06 -6.91
N ALA A 34 -11.07 -14.22 -6.04
CA ALA A 34 -11.33 -13.30 -4.94
C ALA A 34 -10.12 -13.20 -3.99
N SER A 35 -9.52 -14.34 -3.64
CA SER A 35 -8.34 -14.38 -2.77
C SER A 35 -7.13 -13.67 -3.38
N VAL A 36 -6.90 -13.81 -4.69
CA VAL A 36 -5.81 -13.13 -5.40
C VAL A 36 -6.01 -11.62 -5.42
N VAL A 37 -7.24 -11.15 -5.67
CA VAL A 37 -7.57 -9.71 -5.65
C VAL A 37 -7.37 -9.13 -4.26
N GLN A 38 -7.87 -9.82 -3.23
CA GLN A 38 -7.74 -9.38 -1.84
C GLN A 38 -6.27 -9.32 -1.40
N LYS A 39 -5.47 -10.32 -1.78
CA LYS A 39 -4.03 -10.35 -1.48
C LYS A 39 -3.28 -9.19 -2.15
N ARG A 40 -3.62 -8.86 -3.40
CA ARG A 40 -3.02 -7.70 -4.10
C ARG A 40 -3.40 -6.37 -3.47
N ALA A 41 -4.68 -6.18 -3.14
CA ALA A 41 -5.15 -4.96 -2.47
C ALA A 41 -4.47 -4.80 -1.10
N MET A 42 -4.36 -5.89 -0.34
CA MET A 42 -3.69 -5.89 0.96
C MET A 42 -2.19 -5.61 0.84
N GLN A 43 -1.51 -6.18 -0.16
CA GLN A 43 -0.10 -5.84 -0.46
C GLN A 43 0.07 -4.37 -0.85
N GLN A 44 -0.81 -3.83 -1.69
CA GLN A 44 -0.76 -2.42 -2.09
C GLN A 44 -0.95 -1.49 -0.87
N VAL A 45 -1.96 -1.75 -0.03
CA VAL A 45 -2.23 -0.92 1.16
C VAL A 45 -1.11 -1.06 2.19
N VAL A 46 -0.66 -2.28 2.49
CA VAL A 46 0.33 -2.49 3.54
C VAL A 46 1.71 -2.00 3.09
N ASP A 47 2.16 -2.36 1.89
CA ASP A 47 3.54 -2.06 1.51
C ASP A 47 3.70 -0.59 1.09
N VAL A 48 2.75 -0.04 0.32
CA VAL A 48 2.88 1.32 -0.21
C VAL A 48 2.40 2.35 0.81
N SER A 49 1.22 2.19 1.41
CA SER A 49 0.67 3.23 2.28
C SER A 49 1.44 3.33 3.61
N VAL A 50 1.88 2.21 4.19
CA VAL A 50 2.72 2.26 5.40
C VAL A 50 4.09 2.88 5.09
N ALA A 51 4.68 2.56 3.93
CA ALA A 51 5.91 3.20 3.50
C ALA A 51 5.74 4.73 3.34
N LYS A 52 4.64 5.18 2.72
CA LYS A 52 4.29 6.61 2.61
C LYS A 52 4.18 7.28 3.97
N VAL A 53 3.37 6.72 4.89
CA VAL A 53 3.18 7.27 6.25
C VAL A 53 4.50 7.35 7.01
N ARG A 54 5.34 6.31 6.91
CA ARG A 54 6.66 6.30 7.54
C ARG A 54 7.56 7.41 7.01
N LEU A 55 7.63 7.61 5.70
CA LEU A 55 8.45 8.65 5.08
C LEU A 55 7.95 10.06 5.43
N LEU A 56 6.62 10.28 5.38
CA LEU A 56 6.02 11.55 5.78
C LEU A 56 6.28 11.86 7.27
N SER A 57 6.25 10.82 8.12
CA SER A 57 6.58 10.96 9.54
C SER A 57 8.06 11.33 9.76
N GLN A 58 8.98 10.79 8.95
CA GLN A 58 10.40 11.18 8.99
C GLN A 58 10.62 12.62 8.55
N MET A 59 9.91 13.07 7.51
CA MET A 59 9.95 14.46 7.06
C MET A 59 9.42 15.42 8.14
N LEU A 60 8.30 15.06 8.78
CA LEU A 60 7.73 15.84 9.88
C LEU A 60 8.67 15.91 11.08
N ASP A 61 9.31 14.80 11.45
CA ASP A 61 10.31 14.75 12.52
C ASP A 61 11.51 15.65 12.22
N ALA A 62 12.05 15.61 11.00
CA ALA A 62 13.13 16.49 10.58
C ALA A 62 12.75 17.98 10.68
N ASN A 63 11.52 18.34 10.28
CA ASN A 63 11.00 19.70 10.42
C ASN A 63 10.81 20.12 11.88
N ASN A 64 10.31 19.22 12.73
CA ASN A 64 10.15 19.51 14.17
C ASN A 64 11.52 19.73 14.83
N GLN A 65 12.51 18.90 14.50
CA GLN A 65 13.89 19.09 14.99
C GLN A 65 14.50 20.38 14.46
N MET A 66 14.21 20.78 13.21
CA MET A 66 14.64 22.07 12.66
C MET A 66 14.13 23.25 13.49
N MET A 67 12.86 23.21 13.90
CA MET A 67 12.29 24.23 14.79
C MET A 67 12.99 24.27 16.15
N VAL A 68 13.34 23.11 16.72
CA VAL A 68 14.07 23.04 17.99
C VAL A 68 15.45 23.68 17.85
N VAL A 69 16.23 23.34 16.83
CA VAL A 69 17.56 23.95 16.60
C VAL A 69 17.45 25.46 16.43
N ARG A 70 16.49 25.95 15.63
CA ARG A 70 16.28 27.40 15.45
C ARG A 70 15.91 28.10 16.76
N ARG A 71 15.10 27.46 17.61
CA ARG A 71 14.77 27.97 18.94
C ARG A 71 16.00 28.02 19.85
N GLU A 72 16.81 26.97 19.85
CA GLU A 72 18.08 26.91 20.62
C GLU A 72 19.05 28.01 20.18
N MET A 73 19.17 28.26 18.87
CA MET A 73 19.97 29.37 18.32
C MET A 73 19.51 30.73 18.85
N LEU A 74 18.20 30.97 18.90
CA LEU A 74 17.64 32.23 19.43
C LEU A 74 17.94 32.39 20.92
N ILE A 75 17.80 31.31 21.71
CA ILE A 75 18.08 31.33 23.15
C ILE A 75 19.56 31.60 23.43
N ARG A 76 20.45 30.93 22.69
CA ARG A 76 21.92 31.14 22.79
C ARG A 76 22.41 32.39 22.07
N GLN A 77 21.51 33.17 21.46
CA GLN A 77 21.84 34.37 20.68
C GLN A 77 22.87 34.11 19.57
N GLY A 78 22.91 32.90 19.02
CA GLY A 78 23.88 32.50 18.00
C GLY A 78 25.28 32.22 18.54
N GLU A 79 25.44 31.89 19.82
CA GLU A 79 26.64 31.16 20.25
C GLU A 79 26.66 29.78 19.57
N ASP A 80 27.85 29.31 19.16
CA ASP A 80 28.05 27.99 18.52
C ASP A 80 27.31 27.79 17.18
N ARG A 81 27.17 28.87 16.39
CA ARG A 81 26.49 28.86 15.08
C ARG A 81 26.97 27.80 14.10
N GLY A 82 28.27 27.53 14.04
CA GLY A 82 28.80 26.56 13.09
C GLY A 82 28.26 25.15 13.32
N HIS A 83 28.10 24.76 14.59
CA HIS A 83 27.51 23.48 14.94
C HIS A 83 26.00 23.45 14.65
N ASP A 84 25.29 24.55 14.89
CA ASP A 84 23.87 24.65 14.54
C ASP A 84 23.62 24.59 13.03
N GLU A 85 24.46 25.25 12.24
CA GLU A 85 24.41 25.20 10.77
C GLU A 85 24.66 23.78 10.26
N GLN A 86 25.58 23.03 10.87
CA GLN A 86 25.80 21.62 10.55
C GLN A 86 24.57 20.76 10.89
N ARG A 87 23.98 20.94 12.08
CA ARG A 87 22.75 20.22 12.46
C ARG A 87 21.60 20.51 11.50
N ILE A 88 21.45 21.77 11.08
CA ILE A 88 20.46 22.19 10.08
C ILE A 88 20.72 21.51 8.75
N ALA A 89 21.97 21.49 8.27
CA ALA A 89 22.34 20.84 7.02
C ALA A 89 22.03 19.32 7.04
N ASP A 90 22.30 18.66 8.15
CA ASP A 90 21.98 17.24 8.34
C ASP A 90 20.47 16.97 8.33
N LEU A 91 19.68 17.85 8.97
CA LEU A 91 18.22 17.77 8.96
C LEU A 91 17.64 17.98 7.56
N VAL A 92 18.16 18.94 6.80
CA VAL A 92 17.78 19.15 5.39
C VAL A 92 18.09 17.91 4.57
N LYS A 93 19.30 17.34 4.71
CA LYS A 93 19.69 16.13 3.98
C LYS A 93 18.76 14.95 4.29
N ARG A 94 18.36 14.77 5.54
CA ARG A 94 17.40 13.71 5.94
C ARG A 94 16.03 13.96 5.33
N TYR A 95 15.53 15.18 5.38
CA TYR A 95 14.26 15.56 4.77
C TYR A 95 14.25 15.27 3.28
N GLU A 96 15.27 15.73 2.54
CA GLU A 96 15.38 15.54 1.09
C GLU A 96 15.51 14.05 0.70
N ALA A 97 16.22 13.25 1.50
CA ALA A 97 16.30 11.81 1.29
C ALA A 97 14.92 11.14 1.44
N SER A 98 14.17 11.47 2.49
CA SER A 98 12.81 10.96 2.70
C SER A 98 11.85 11.45 1.62
N TRP A 99 11.98 12.71 1.18
CA TRP A 99 11.17 13.28 0.10
C TRP A 99 11.43 12.60 -1.25
N THR A 100 12.69 12.38 -1.59
CA THR A 100 13.09 11.66 -2.81
C THR A 100 12.55 10.23 -2.78
N ALA A 101 12.67 9.53 -1.65
CA ALA A 101 12.11 8.19 -1.49
C ALA A 101 10.58 8.18 -1.59
N TYR A 102 9.90 9.20 -1.07
CA TYR A 102 8.45 9.32 -1.13
C TYR A 102 7.97 9.50 -2.57
N GLN A 103 8.62 10.37 -3.35
CA GLN A 103 8.30 10.60 -4.75
C GLN A 103 8.54 9.37 -5.63
N ALA A 104 9.47 8.50 -5.24
CA ALA A 104 9.74 7.25 -5.95
C ALA A 104 8.70 6.15 -5.68
N LEU A 105 7.85 6.30 -4.65
CA LEU A 105 6.80 5.31 -4.38
C LEU A 105 5.71 5.36 -5.46
N PRO A 106 5.09 4.21 -5.79
CA PRO A 106 3.97 4.19 -6.71
C PRO A 106 2.84 5.13 -6.27
N SER A 107 2.40 6.00 -7.18
CA SER A 107 1.18 6.77 -6.98
C SER A 107 0.00 6.00 -7.54
N ASP A 108 -0.98 5.66 -6.70
CA ASP A 108 -2.29 5.29 -7.21
C ASP A 108 -3.07 6.55 -7.63
N ALA A 109 -4.18 6.37 -8.34
CA ALA A 109 -5.02 7.46 -8.82
C ALA A 109 -5.66 8.28 -7.68
N ASP A 110 -5.93 7.65 -6.53
CA ASP A 110 -6.54 8.29 -5.35
C ASP A 110 -5.51 9.14 -4.58
N GLY A 111 -4.25 8.70 -4.53
CA GLY A 111 -3.15 9.41 -3.90
C GLY A 111 -2.69 10.65 -4.66
N LYS A 112 -2.94 10.73 -5.98
CA LYS A 112 -2.69 11.97 -6.76
C LYS A 112 -3.67 13.08 -6.39
N ALA A 113 -4.93 12.74 -6.15
CA ALA A 113 -5.95 13.72 -5.79
C ALA A 113 -5.64 14.45 -4.48
N ILE A 114 -5.07 13.75 -3.49
CA ILE A 114 -4.70 14.33 -2.19
C ILE A 114 -3.41 15.17 -2.27
N ALA A 115 -2.50 14.84 -3.19
CA ALA A 115 -1.24 15.58 -3.36
C ALA A 115 -1.40 16.92 -4.11
N GLU A 116 -2.49 17.08 -4.86
CA GLU A 116 -2.77 18.25 -5.72
C GLU A 116 -3.82 19.22 -5.14
N THR A 117 -4.37 18.95 -3.94
CA THR A 117 -5.27 19.87 -3.22
C THR A 117 -4.52 20.69 -2.17
#